data_AF-A0A514WSJ1-F1
#
_entry.id   AF-A0A514WSJ1-F1
#
_cell.length_a   1.000
_cell.length_b   1.000
_cell.length_c   1.000
_cell.angle_alpha   90.00
_cell.angle_beta   90.00
_cell.angle_gamma   90.00
#
_symmetry.space_group_name_H-M   'P 1'
#
loop_
_entity.id
_entity.type
_entity.pdbx_description
1 polymer ?
#
loop_
_entity_poly.entity_id
_entity_poly.type
_entity_poly.pdbx_seq_one_letter_code
_entity_poly.pdbx_strand_id
1 'polypeptide(L)'
;MSTLKYAATILAISSLGLTMGACQPKVEDENGSNSSLSNTRYLYAVSGGCYAGSATISTASKTIVRYNLETGNIDRTVYDYNSSAGDTPVAAMNFDDNYLLVLIENTSGRRLEKVSKTAMTRSTVATYPTGTWNSVARDIVPLALGGYMIPRSASMEKYSSGHSRVPTATSTFPWLNAPAGACATSTTLVTRAVELKNGKIIFSHATANQNRVGLLPDTMNASTDCLAAQASPIPATAFPTAMAYITDAGGAGVGHLLVAYSSSTAGSNLVGQYTVDETANTITPSAATNHAAFANVGVLNGVTAMTYDSTTGYVYIANGSTALSNTIEKFTYSATTKTLTRVGSSSFAGETINSRCINSLFLAN
;
A
#
# COMPACT_ATOMS: atom_id res chain seq x y z
N MET A 1 60.20 -56.41 45.09
CA MET A 1 59.91 -55.54 46.26
C MET A 1 58.71 -54.69 45.88
N SER A 2 57.48 -55.15 46.12
CA SER A 2 56.75 -55.23 47.41
C SER A 2 55.92 -53.96 47.67
N THR A 3 54.61 -54.10 47.44
CA THR A 3 53.46 -53.71 48.30
C THR A 3 53.26 -52.22 48.67
N LEU A 4 52.18 -51.57 48.19
CA LEU A 4 50.79 -51.53 48.73
C LEU A 4 50.61 -50.65 50.00
N LYS A 5 49.91 -49.50 49.91
CA LYS A 5 48.54 -49.24 50.50
C LYS A 5 48.22 -47.78 50.90
N TYR A 6 47.06 -47.32 50.39
CA TYR A 6 45.98 -46.45 50.92
C TYR A 6 46.19 -44.97 51.31
N ALA A 7 45.41 -44.08 50.67
CA ALA A 7 44.25 -43.33 51.20
C ALA A 7 44.00 -42.08 50.31
N ALA A 8 43.02 -42.06 49.40
CA ALA A 8 41.62 -41.66 49.59
C ALA A 8 41.43 -40.23 50.12
N THR A 9 41.34 -39.24 49.22
CA THR A 9 40.60 -37.99 49.46
C THR A 9 39.83 -37.60 48.20
N ILE A 10 38.51 -37.48 48.39
CA ILE A 10 37.47 -37.11 47.45
C ILE A 10 37.50 -35.60 47.24
N LEU A 11 37.55 -35.13 45.99
CA LEU A 11 37.04 -33.81 45.61
C LEU A 11 36.54 -33.86 44.17
N ALA A 12 35.23 -34.11 44.04
CA ALA A 12 34.51 -33.92 42.78
C ALA A 12 34.22 -32.42 42.63
N ILE A 13 34.91 -31.76 41.70
CA ILE A 13 34.55 -30.42 41.22
C ILE A 13 33.68 -30.63 39.98
N SER A 14 32.37 -30.55 40.18
CA SER A 14 31.37 -30.44 39.13
C SER A 14 31.41 -29.04 38.52
N SER A 15 32.14 -28.85 37.42
CA SER A 15 32.03 -27.65 36.59
C SER A 15 30.79 -27.78 35.69
N LEU A 16 29.68 -27.21 36.17
CA LEU A 16 28.48 -26.93 35.38
C LEU A 16 28.85 -25.92 34.28
N GLY A 17 29.01 -26.39 33.05
CA GLY A 17 29.07 -25.55 31.86
C GLY A 17 27.68 -24.98 31.57
N LEU A 18 27.42 -23.77 32.06
CA LEU A 18 26.29 -22.94 31.65
C LEU A 18 26.48 -22.51 30.19
N THR A 19 25.85 -23.24 29.26
CA THR A 19 25.60 -22.71 27.91
C THR A 19 24.56 -21.60 28.03
N MET A 20 24.98 -20.36 27.77
CA MET A 20 24.10 -19.21 27.64
C MET A 20 23.21 -19.38 26.41
N GLY A 21 22.02 -19.96 26.59
CA GLY A 21 20.90 -19.75 25.69
C GLY A 21 20.37 -18.33 25.92
N ALA A 22 20.42 -17.50 24.89
CA ALA A 22 19.87 -16.15 24.93
C ALA A 22 18.38 -16.21 25.33
N CYS A 23 18.02 -15.50 26.40
CA CYS A 23 16.63 -15.23 26.79
C CYS A 23 15.93 -14.44 25.68
N GLN A 24 15.04 -15.11 24.95
CA GLN A 24 13.93 -14.47 24.28
C GLN A 24 12.83 -14.27 25.33
N PRO A 25 12.31 -13.05 25.58
CA PRO A 25 11.21 -12.89 26.51
C PRO A 25 9.97 -13.57 25.93
N LYS A 26 9.53 -14.60 26.64
CA LYS A 26 8.24 -15.27 26.47
C LYS A 26 7.16 -14.28 26.91
N VAL A 27 6.21 -13.97 26.04
CA VAL A 27 5.01 -13.23 26.44
C VAL A 27 4.22 -14.15 27.37
N GLU A 28 4.08 -13.75 28.63
CA GLU A 28 3.26 -14.44 29.61
C GLU A 28 1.79 -14.05 29.39
N ASP A 29 0.95 -15.06 29.16
CA ASP A 29 -0.50 -14.94 29.23
C ASP A 29 -0.91 -14.81 30.71
N GLU A 30 -1.37 -13.63 31.13
CA GLU A 30 -2.18 -13.50 32.36
C GLU A 30 -3.65 -13.29 32.01
N ASN A 31 -4.42 -14.37 32.24
CA ASN A 31 -5.86 -14.39 32.31
C ASN A 31 -6.35 -13.52 33.46
N GLY A 32 -7.23 -12.53 33.22
CA GLY A 32 -7.91 -11.88 34.36
C GLY A 32 -8.62 -10.54 34.19
N SER A 33 -9.08 -10.12 33.01
CA SER A 33 -10.11 -9.08 32.90
C SER A 33 -10.77 -9.14 31.54
N ASN A 34 -11.97 -9.70 31.50
CA ASN A 34 -12.82 -9.80 30.33
C ASN A 34 -13.30 -8.40 29.93
N SER A 35 -12.48 -7.66 29.19
CA SER A 35 -12.98 -6.63 28.28
C SER A 35 -12.64 -7.11 26.89
N SER A 36 -13.67 -7.34 26.08
CA SER A 36 -13.58 -7.36 24.63
C SER A 36 -12.97 -6.04 24.13
N LEU A 37 -11.66 -5.89 24.22
CA LEU A 37 -10.91 -5.02 23.34
C LEU A 37 -10.97 -5.72 21.98
N SER A 38 -12.11 -5.55 21.32
CA SER A 38 -12.15 -5.53 19.86
C SER A 38 -10.92 -4.71 19.44
N ASN A 39 -9.99 -5.31 18.70
CA ASN A 39 -9.03 -4.56 17.91
C ASN A 39 -9.85 -3.74 16.91
N THR A 40 -10.33 -2.59 17.36
CA THR A 40 -11.28 -1.77 16.61
C THR A 40 -10.57 -1.27 15.37
N ARG A 41 -11.05 -1.70 14.21
CA ARG A 41 -10.46 -1.32 12.93
C ARG A 41 -10.98 0.05 12.49
N TYR A 42 -10.09 0.84 11.89
CA TYR A 42 -10.41 2.14 11.32
C TYR A 42 -9.97 2.21 9.86
N LEU A 43 -10.62 3.09 9.10
CA LEU A 43 -10.14 3.49 7.78
C LEU A 43 -9.19 4.67 7.96
N TYR A 44 -7.91 4.48 7.67
CA TYR A 44 -6.92 5.55 7.68
C TYR A 44 -6.90 6.25 6.33
N ALA A 45 -6.83 7.58 6.34
CA ALA A 45 -6.65 8.40 5.16
C ALA A 45 -5.44 9.32 5.32
N VAL A 46 -4.54 9.26 4.34
CA VAL A 46 -3.36 10.12 4.27
C VAL A 46 -3.60 11.18 3.21
N SER A 47 -3.65 12.43 3.63
CA SER A 47 -3.83 13.58 2.75
C SER A 47 -2.47 14.15 2.35
N GLY A 48 -2.16 14.09 1.06
CA GLY A 48 -0.87 14.48 0.49
C GLY A 48 -0.99 15.04 -0.93
N GLY A 49 0.15 15.19 -1.62
CA GLY A 49 0.15 15.51 -3.05
C GLY A 49 -0.42 14.36 -3.89
N CYS A 50 -1.75 14.29 -3.97
CA CYS A 50 -2.47 13.22 -4.63
C CYS A 50 -2.36 13.26 -6.17
N TYR A 51 -2.57 12.11 -6.80
CA TYR A 51 -2.61 11.99 -8.26
C TYR A 51 -3.98 11.51 -8.72
N ALA A 52 -4.70 12.38 -9.44
CA ALA A 52 -6.05 12.11 -9.95
C ALA A 52 -6.08 12.02 -11.49
N GLY A 53 -4.98 11.58 -12.12
CA GLY A 53 -4.86 11.57 -13.57
C GLY A 53 -4.75 13.00 -14.10
N SER A 54 -5.74 13.41 -14.89
CA SER A 54 -5.88 14.79 -15.40
C SER A 54 -7.08 15.56 -14.80
N ALA A 55 -7.72 15.04 -13.76
CA ALA A 55 -8.76 15.77 -13.03
C ALA A 55 -8.17 16.90 -12.17
N THR A 56 -8.90 17.99 -12.00
CA THR A 56 -8.52 19.08 -11.09
C THR A 56 -8.61 18.62 -9.64
N ILE A 57 -7.48 18.69 -8.92
CA ILE A 57 -7.36 18.25 -7.52
C ILE A 57 -7.43 19.40 -6.53
N SER A 58 -7.82 19.10 -5.29
CA SER A 58 -7.74 20.05 -4.18
C SER A 58 -6.34 20.16 -3.59
N THR A 59 -6.07 21.26 -2.90
CA THR A 59 -4.88 21.39 -2.05
C THR A 59 -4.94 20.37 -0.92
N ALA A 60 -3.82 19.68 -0.69
CA ALA A 60 -3.69 18.69 0.37
C ALA A 60 -3.82 19.31 1.76
N SER A 61 -4.51 18.62 2.67
CA SER A 61 -4.60 18.98 4.09
C SER A 61 -3.31 18.70 4.88
N LYS A 62 -2.40 17.88 4.35
CA LYS A 62 -1.15 17.43 5.00
C LYS A 62 -1.35 16.74 6.36
N THR A 63 -2.39 15.94 6.45
CA THR A 63 -2.82 15.26 7.68
C THR A 63 -2.95 13.77 7.47
N ILE A 64 -2.90 13.03 8.57
CA ILE A 64 -3.33 11.63 8.64
C ILE A 64 -4.53 11.60 9.58
N VAL A 65 -5.65 11.08 9.09
CA VAL A 65 -6.87 10.92 9.88
C VAL A 65 -7.30 9.46 9.87
N ARG A 66 -8.09 9.06 10.86
CA ARG A 66 -8.77 7.77 10.85
C ARG A 66 -10.27 7.94 11.02
N TYR A 67 -11.04 7.16 10.28
CA TYR A 67 -12.49 7.16 10.26
C TYR A 67 -13.04 5.91 10.93
N ASN A 68 -14.13 6.08 11.66
CA ASN A 68 -14.92 4.96 12.16
C ASN A 68 -15.61 4.24 10.98
N LEU A 69 -15.45 2.93 10.88
CA LEU A 69 -15.91 2.13 9.72
C LEU A 69 -17.44 2.01 9.59
N GLU A 70 -18.17 2.24 10.68
CA GLU A 70 -19.63 2.16 10.73
C GLU A 70 -20.26 3.49 10.34
N THR A 71 -19.75 4.58 10.90
CA THR A 71 -20.36 5.92 10.77
C THR A 71 -19.72 6.79 9.69
N GLY A 72 -18.47 6.53 9.31
CA GLY A 72 -17.71 7.38 8.39
C GLY A 72 -17.31 8.74 8.97
N ASN A 73 -17.52 8.95 10.27
CA ASN A 73 -17.03 10.13 10.98
C ASN A 73 -15.53 10.01 11.29
N ILE A 74 -14.85 11.16 11.32
CA ILE A 74 -13.47 11.22 11.81
C ILE A 74 -13.49 10.85 13.30
N ASP A 75 -12.77 9.80 13.65
CA ASP A 75 -12.49 9.45 15.04
C ASP A 75 -11.37 10.33 15.59
N ARG A 76 -10.31 10.53 14.79
CA ARG A 76 -9.12 11.28 15.20
C ARG A 76 -8.27 11.77 14.03
N THR A 77 -7.66 12.94 14.19
CA THR A 77 -6.45 13.34 13.45
C THR A 77 -5.23 12.71 14.12
N VAL A 78 -4.62 11.73 13.45
CA VAL A 78 -3.46 10.98 13.93
C VAL A 78 -2.23 11.87 14.00
N TYR A 79 -1.99 12.63 12.93
CA TYR A 79 -0.89 13.59 12.88
C TYR A 79 -1.15 14.70 11.86
N ASP A 80 -0.63 15.90 12.15
CA ASP A 80 -0.73 17.09 11.31
C ASP A 80 0.67 17.62 10.95
N TYR A 81 0.99 17.59 9.65
CA TYR A 81 2.27 18.02 9.11
C TYR A 81 2.32 19.52 8.75
N ASN A 82 1.26 20.30 8.94
CA ASN A 82 1.28 21.74 8.64
C ASN A 82 2.27 22.52 9.52
N SER A 83 2.60 21.99 10.70
CA SER A 83 3.65 22.52 11.58
C SER A 83 5.08 22.30 11.07
N SER A 84 5.26 21.47 10.03
CA SER A 84 6.56 21.04 9.53
C SER A 84 6.79 21.55 8.12
N ALA A 85 7.66 22.56 7.99
CA ALA A 85 7.88 23.25 6.73
C ALA A 85 8.31 22.29 5.61
N GLY A 86 7.56 22.30 4.51
CA GLY A 86 7.84 21.49 3.31
C GLY A 86 7.43 20.02 3.40
N ASP A 87 7.08 19.51 4.59
CA ASP A 87 6.63 18.13 4.72
C ASP A 87 5.24 17.93 4.10
N THR A 88 5.10 16.82 3.39
CA THR A 88 3.82 16.35 2.86
C THR A 88 3.78 14.82 3.01
N PRO A 89 2.87 14.26 3.82
CA PRO A 89 2.73 12.81 3.88
C PRO A 89 2.13 12.30 2.58
N VAL A 90 2.73 11.27 1.99
CA VAL A 90 2.31 10.70 0.69
C VAL A 90 1.38 9.52 0.89
N ALA A 91 1.83 8.57 1.69
CA ALA A 91 1.13 7.33 1.97
C ALA A 91 1.61 6.79 3.32
N ALA A 92 0.84 5.89 3.89
CA ALA A 92 1.22 5.20 5.10
C ALA A 92 0.78 3.74 5.02
N MET A 93 1.43 2.92 5.83
CA MET A 93 1.06 1.54 6.05
C MET A 93 1.03 1.23 7.54
N ASN A 94 0.26 0.22 7.91
CA ASN A 94 0.28 -0.30 9.26
C ASN A 94 1.67 -0.85 9.60
N PHE A 95 2.24 -0.45 10.74
CA PHE A 95 3.50 -1.02 11.22
C PHE A 95 3.24 -2.09 12.28
N ASP A 96 2.51 -1.68 13.32
CA ASP A 96 2.06 -2.52 14.43
C ASP A 96 0.76 -1.92 15.01
N ASP A 97 0.27 -2.43 16.13
CA ASP A 97 -0.97 -1.94 16.76
C ASP A 97 -0.89 -0.50 17.26
N ASN A 98 0.32 0.06 17.45
CA ASN A 98 0.54 1.38 18.01
C ASN A 98 1.03 2.42 17.00
N TYR A 99 1.62 1.99 15.90
CA TYR A 99 2.35 2.86 14.98
C TYR A 99 1.99 2.61 13.51
N LEU A 100 2.15 3.68 12.74
CA LEU A 100 2.14 3.70 11.29
C LEU A 100 3.56 3.97 10.79
N LEU A 101 3.90 3.43 9.62
CA LEU A 101 5.02 3.91 8.83
C LEU A 101 4.48 4.85 7.75
N VAL A 102 4.97 6.09 7.75
CA VAL A 102 4.48 7.18 6.90
C VAL A 102 5.61 7.66 6.01
N LEU A 103 5.37 7.65 4.70
CA LEU A 103 6.28 8.16 3.71
C LEU A 103 6.10 9.67 3.55
N ILE A 104 7.16 10.43 3.76
CA ILE A 104 7.15 11.90 3.69
C ILE A 104 7.89 12.36 2.44
N GLU A 105 7.20 13.17 1.65
CA GLU A 105 7.80 14.00 0.61
C GLU A 105 8.21 15.35 1.20
N ASN A 106 9.47 15.70 0.95
CA ASN A 106 10.04 17.01 1.22
C ASN A 106 11.21 17.21 0.25
N THR A 107 11.28 18.35 -0.43
CA THR A 107 12.34 18.66 -1.40
C THR A 107 13.73 18.60 -0.79
N SER A 108 13.85 18.87 0.51
CA SER A 108 15.11 18.91 1.25
C SER A 108 15.46 17.59 1.93
N GLY A 109 14.55 16.60 1.96
CA GLY A 109 14.79 15.35 2.69
C GLY A 109 13.57 14.44 2.75
N ARG A 110 13.43 13.57 1.74
CA ARG A 110 12.45 12.48 1.74
C ARG A 110 12.82 11.44 2.78
N ARG A 111 11.83 10.89 3.47
CA ARG A 111 12.07 9.99 4.59
C ARG A 111 10.86 9.14 4.93
N LEU A 112 11.11 8.10 5.71
CA LEU A 112 10.10 7.28 6.35
C LEU A 112 10.05 7.63 7.83
N GLU A 113 8.85 7.90 8.34
CA GLU A 113 8.61 8.20 9.74
C GLU A 113 7.75 7.13 10.39
N LYS A 114 8.06 6.80 11.63
CA LYS A 114 7.17 6.04 12.52
C LYS A 114 6.32 7.02 13.30
N VAL A 115 5.00 6.96 13.12
CA VAL A 115 4.01 7.87 13.71
C VAL A 115 3.09 7.09 14.63
N SER A 116 2.87 7.57 15.86
CA SER A 116 1.95 6.89 16.77
C SER A 116 0.50 7.10 16.35
N LYS A 117 -0.32 6.05 16.43
CA LYS A 117 -1.75 6.08 16.15
C LYS A 117 -2.56 6.84 17.21
N THR A 118 -2.01 6.94 18.42
CA THR A 118 -2.71 7.49 19.60
C THR A 118 -1.99 8.70 20.17
N ALA A 119 -0.66 8.69 20.23
CA ALA A 119 0.14 9.85 20.61
C ALA A 119 0.44 10.69 19.35
N MET A 120 0.38 12.02 19.46
CA MET A 120 0.79 12.92 18.36
C MET A 120 2.32 13.00 18.26
N THR A 121 2.99 11.86 18.17
CA THR A 121 4.45 11.72 18.18
C THR A 121 4.94 11.01 16.93
N ARG A 122 6.16 11.35 16.52
CA ARG A 122 6.82 10.76 15.36
C ARG A 122 8.33 10.65 15.55
N SER A 123 8.94 9.76 14.78
CA SER A 123 10.40 9.60 14.70
C SER A 123 10.81 9.20 13.29
N THR A 124 11.96 9.67 12.82
CA THR A 124 12.50 9.24 11.52
C THR A 124 13.08 7.83 11.64
N VAL A 125 12.69 6.96 10.72
CA VAL A 125 13.17 5.57 10.62
C VAL A 125 14.22 5.43 9.54
N ALA A 126 14.00 6.09 8.39
CA ALA A 126 14.92 6.05 7.27
C ALA A 126 14.90 7.39 6.53
N THR A 127 16.05 7.82 6.04
CA THR A 127 16.18 9.00 5.18
C THR A 127 16.65 8.56 3.81
N TYR A 128 16.12 9.19 2.77
CA TYR A 128 16.41 8.84 1.39
C TYR A 128 17.21 9.94 0.69
N PRO A 129 18.42 9.64 0.19
CA PRO A 129 19.27 10.63 -0.48
C PRO A 129 18.60 11.22 -1.73
N THR A 130 18.65 12.54 -1.88
CA THR A 130 18.03 13.28 -3.00
C THR A 130 18.58 12.86 -4.38
N GLY A 131 19.85 12.44 -4.45
CA GLY A 131 20.47 11.96 -5.69
C GLY A 131 19.85 10.67 -6.24
N THR A 132 19.47 9.74 -5.37
CA THR A 132 18.78 8.47 -5.76
C THR A 132 17.27 8.65 -5.79
N TRP A 133 16.76 9.58 -4.98
CA TRP A 133 15.35 9.93 -4.87
C TRP A 133 15.02 11.27 -5.53
N ASN A 134 15.14 11.30 -6.85
CA ASN A 134 14.91 12.47 -7.71
C ASN A 134 13.49 12.56 -8.33
N SER A 135 12.54 11.72 -7.90
CA SER A 135 11.19 11.66 -8.46
C SER A 135 10.15 11.45 -7.35
N VAL A 136 8.93 11.94 -7.58
CA VAL A 136 7.89 12.06 -6.56
C VAL A 136 7.38 10.68 -6.15
N ALA A 137 7.42 10.38 -4.85
CA ALA A 137 6.79 9.19 -4.30
C ALA A 137 5.26 9.22 -4.48
N ARG A 138 4.68 8.06 -4.75
CA ARG A 138 3.25 7.89 -5.01
C ARG A 138 2.57 7.01 -3.98
N ASP A 139 3.29 6.05 -3.42
CA ASP A 139 2.73 5.11 -2.45
C ASP A 139 3.80 4.48 -1.55
N ILE A 140 3.36 3.76 -0.52
CA ILE A 140 4.16 2.78 0.21
C ILE A 140 3.35 1.49 0.35
N VAL A 141 3.94 0.38 -0.09
CA VAL A 141 3.25 -0.92 -0.16
C VAL A 141 3.99 -1.91 0.74
N PRO A 142 3.33 -2.49 1.76
CA PRO A 142 3.97 -3.49 2.60
C PRO A 142 4.24 -4.77 1.80
N LEU A 143 5.30 -5.48 2.17
CA LEU A 143 5.65 -6.78 1.59
C LEU A 143 5.43 -7.93 2.58
N ALA A 144 5.00 -9.09 2.11
CA ALA A 144 4.65 -10.27 2.88
C ALA A 144 5.85 -10.86 3.64
N LEU A 145 7.04 -10.78 3.07
CA LEU A 145 8.30 -11.20 3.70
C LEU A 145 8.90 -10.13 4.62
N GLY A 146 8.16 -9.04 4.85
CA GLY A 146 8.65 -7.85 5.54
C GLY A 146 9.34 -6.87 4.60
N GLY A 147 9.44 -5.61 5.02
CA GLY A 147 9.90 -4.51 4.18
C GLY A 147 8.74 -3.84 3.42
N TYR A 148 9.08 -3.10 2.36
CA TYR A 148 8.11 -2.32 1.59
C TYR A 148 8.63 -1.93 0.21
N MET A 149 7.70 -1.60 -0.68
CA MET A 149 7.98 -0.95 -1.95
C MET A 149 7.49 0.48 -1.97
N ILE A 150 8.15 1.30 -2.78
CA ILE A 150 7.81 2.71 -2.97
C ILE A 150 7.68 3.00 -4.47
N PRO A 151 6.44 2.97 -5.00
CA PRO A 151 6.12 3.52 -6.30
C PRO A 151 6.44 5.01 -6.39
N ARG A 152 7.00 5.44 -7.53
CA ARG A 152 7.40 6.82 -7.79
C ARG A 152 7.01 7.24 -9.20
N SER A 153 7.06 8.54 -9.46
CA SER A 153 6.71 9.13 -10.76
C SER A 153 7.65 8.77 -11.92
N ALA A 154 8.75 8.05 -11.65
CA ALA A 154 9.69 7.62 -12.68
C ALA A 154 10.23 6.19 -12.47
N SER A 155 9.92 5.54 -11.34
CA SER A 155 10.54 4.27 -10.93
C SER A 155 9.77 3.60 -9.79
N MET A 156 10.23 2.44 -9.34
CA MET A 156 9.83 1.82 -8.08
C MET A 156 11.08 1.32 -7.34
N GLU A 157 11.10 1.48 -6.02
CA GLU A 157 12.17 1.00 -5.15
C GLU A 157 11.64 -0.07 -4.19
N LYS A 158 12.45 -1.09 -3.89
CA LYS A 158 12.15 -2.15 -2.91
C LYS A 158 13.10 -1.99 -1.71
N TYR A 159 12.58 -2.16 -0.50
CA TYR A 159 13.33 -2.07 0.75
C TYR A 159 13.07 -3.30 1.60
N SER A 160 14.11 -3.78 2.29
CA SER A 160 14.00 -4.87 3.24
C SER A 160 13.34 -4.43 4.55
N SER A 161 13.06 -5.39 5.43
CA SER A 161 12.58 -5.12 6.80
C SER A 161 13.56 -4.27 7.62
N GLY A 162 14.85 -4.32 7.31
CA GLY A 162 15.88 -3.45 7.91
C GLY A 162 15.99 -2.07 7.24
N HIS A 163 14.99 -1.64 6.47
CA HIS A 163 14.95 -0.35 5.77
C HIS A 163 16.10 -0.12 4.76
N SER A 164 16.79 -1.20 4.38
CA SER A 164 17.88 -1.13 3.42
C SER A 164 17.34 -1.34 2.01
N ARG A 165 17.84 -0.56 1.05
CA ARG A 165 17.45 -0.68 -0.36
C ARG A 165 17.83 -2.07 -0.89
N VAL A 166 16.88 -2.73 -1.55
CA VAL A 166 17.09 -4.01 -2.24
C VAL A 166 17.33 -3.70 -3.72
N PRO A 167 18.58 -3.81 -4.22
CA PRO A 167 18.88 -3.55 -5.61
C PRO A 167 18.32 -4.66 -6.52
N THR A 168 18.20 -4.38 -7.82
CA THR A 168 18.12 -5.44 -8.83
C THR A 168 19.47 -6.15 -8.97
N ALA A 169 19.51 -7.25 -9.72
CA ALA A 169 20.77 -7.94 -10.07
C ALA A 169 21.83 -7.00 -10.72
N THR A 170 21.40 -5.86 -11.27
CA THR A 170 22.27 -4.77 -11.73
C THR A 170 22.21 -3.60 -10.74
N SER A 171 23.15 -3.58 -9.80
CA SER A 171 23.11 -2.79 -8.55
C SER A 171 23.01 -1.26 -8.66
N THR A 172 23.06 -0.69 -9.86
CA THR A 172 23.06 0.76 -10.10
C THR A 172 21.67 1.35 -10.41
N PHE A 173 20.65 0.53 -10.63
CA PHE A 173 19.32 0.98 -11.05
C PHE A 173 18.25 0.81 -9.97
N PRO A 174 17.14 1.58 -10.00
CA PRO A 174 15.92 1.30 -9.24
C PRO A 174 15.46 -0.15 -9.38
N TRP A 175 14.74 -0.66 -8.39
CA TRP A 175 14.13 -2.01 -8.46
C TRP A 175 13.29 -2.18 -9.74
N LEU A 176 12.55 -1.13 -10.10
CA LEU A 176 11.93 -0.97 -11.41
C LEU A 176 12.39 0.34 -12.04
N ASN A 177 13.11 0.27 -13.16
CA ASN A 177 13.51 1.43 -13.96
C ASN A 177 13.19 1.18 -15.43
N ALA A 178 12.01 1.66 -15.88
CA ALA A 178 11.43 1.35 -17.19
C ALA A 178 11.36 -0.17 -17.46
N PRO A 179 10.23 -0.85 -17.22
CA PRO A 179 10.11 -2.25 -17.59
C PRO A 179 10.09 -2.38 -19.11
N ALA A 180 11.26 -2.47 -19.74
CA ALA A 180 11.43 -2.78 -21.14
C ALA A 180 10.51 -3.95 -21.54
N GLY A 181 9.84 -3.86 -22.69
CA GLY A 181 8.89 -4.87 -23.15
C GLY A 181 7.42 -4.46 -22.99
N ALA A 182 6.53 -5.42 -22.72
CA ALA A 182 5.08 -5.19 -22.76
C ALA A 182 4.56 -4.26 -21.63
N CYS A 183 5.31 -4.10 -20.54
CA CYS A 183 4.87 -3.39 -19.34
C CYS A 183 5.09 -1.87 -19.39
N ALA A 184 6.06 -1.37 -20.15
CA ALA A 184 6.20 0.04 -20.57
C ALA A 184 7.34 0.19 -21.59
N THR A 185 7.37 1.26 -22.39
CA THR A 185 8.48 1.47 -23.35
C THR A 185 9.45 2.59 -22.96
N SER A 186 9.20 3.33 -21.88
CA SER A 186 10.13 4.33 -21.30
C SER A 186 9.74 4.67 -19.85
N THR A 187 10.58 5.42 -19.14
CA THR A 187 10.43 5.71 -17.70
C THR A 187 9.10 6.36 -17.33
N THR A 188 8.53 5.83 -16.25
CA THR A 188 7.11 5.55 -16.06
C THR A 188 6.52 6.28 -14.86
N LEU A 189 5.33 6.87 -14.99
CA LEU A 189 4.53 7.28 -13.83
C LEU A 189 3.89 6.03 -13.20
N VAL A 190 4.57 5.43 -12.21
CA VAL A 190 4.03 4.32 -11.42
C VAL A 190 3.15 4.89 -10.32
N THR A 191 1.84 4.69 -10.42
CA THR A 191 0.88 5.34 -9.52
C THR A 191 0.57 4.51 -8.29
N ARG A 192 0.53 3.17 -8.44
CA ARG A 192 0.28 2.20 -7.38
C ARG A 192 1.00 0.90 -7.66
N ALA A 193 1.21 0.13 -6.60
CA ALA A 193 1.60 -1.27 -6.69
C ALA A 193 0.87 -2.09 -5.62
N VAL A 194 0.75 -3.39 -5.85
CA VAL A 194 0.22 -4.37 -4.90
C VAL A 194 1.06 -5.63 -5.03
N GLU A 195 1.45 -6.22 -3.90
CA GLU A 195 2.07 -7.55 -3.88
C GLU A 195 0.97 -8.63 -3.81
N LEU A 196 1.16 -9.67 -4.62
CA LEU A 196 0.32 -10.87 -4.66
C LEU A 196 0.78 -11.90 -3.64
N LYS A 197 -0.05 -12.90 -3.34
CA LYS A 197 0.30 -13.92 -2.34
C LYS A 197 1.57 -14.71 -2.70
N ASN A 198 1.87 -14.82 -3.99
CA ASN A 198 3.08 -15.47 -4.48
C ASN A 198 4.31 -14.53 -4.63
N GLY A 199 4.25 -13.32 -4.08
CA GLY A 199 5.34 -12.32 -4.11
C GLY A 199 5.44 -11.53 -5.42
N LYS A 200 4.64 -11.86 -6.45
CA LYS A 200 4.61 -11.09 -7.70
C LYS A 200 3.99 -9.71 -7.47
N ILE A 201 4.35 -8.75 -8.30
CA ILE A 201 3.91 -7.36 -8.13
C ILE A 201 3.00 -6.95 -9.28
N ILE A 202 1.79 -6.51 -8.95
CA ILE A 202 0.96 -5.73 -9.88
C ILE A 202 1.28 -4.27 -9.70
N PHE A 203 1.39 -3.52 -10.79
CA PHE A 203 1.54 -2.08 -10.74
C PHE A 203 0.68 -1.38 -11.79
N SER A 204 0.37 -0.11 -11.55
CA SER A 204 -0.30 0.76 -12.51
C SER A 204 0.67 1.78 -13.10
N HIS A 205 0.50 2.03 -14.40
CA HIS A 205 1.31 2.96 -15.16
C HIS A 205 0.42 3.99 -15.85
N ALA A 206 0.67 5.27 -15.59
CA ALA A 206 -0.17 6.38 -16.05
C ALA A 206 0.58 7.36 -16.96
N THR A 207 1.04 6.89 -18.12
CA THR A 207 1.67 7.75 -19.14
C THR A 207 0.77 7.81 -20.37
N ALA A 208 0.69 9.00 -21.00
CA ALA A 208 -0.13 9.21 -22.20
C ALA A 208 0.13 8.13 -23.26
N ASN A 209 -0.94 7.57 -23.83
CA ASN A 209 -0.92 6.45 -24.79
C ASN A 209 -0.29 5.14 -24.28
N GLN A 210 0.08 5.08 -23.00
CA GLN A 210 0.66 3.91 -22.37
C GLN A 210 0.02 3.57 -21.04
N ASN A 211 -1.17 4.12 -20.77
CA ASN A 211 -1.95 3.84 -19.58
C ASN A 211 -2.26 2.35 -19.49
N ARG A 212 -1.78 1.67 -18.45
CA ARG A 212 -1.93 0.21 -18.31
C ARG A 212 -1.74 -0.26 -16.87
N VAL A 213 -2.04 -1.53 -16.66
CA VAL A 213 -1.56 -2.29 -15.50
C VAL A 213 -0.58 -3.36 -15.97
N GLY A 214 0.42 -3.66 -15.15
CA GLY A 214 1.43 -4.66 -15.44
C GLY A 214 1.64 -5.62 -14.28
N LEU A 215 2.15 -6.81 -14.59
CA LEU A 215 2.54 -7.86 -13.65
C LEU A 215 4.04 -8.10 -13.78
N LEU A 216 4.74 -8.09 -12.65
CA LEU A 216 6.18 -8.31 -12.51
C LEU A 216 6.43 -9.54 -11.62
N PRO A 217 7.57 -10.23 -11.77
CA PRO A 217 8.00 -11.26 -10.84
C PRO A 217 8.36 -10.66 -9.47
N ASP A 218 8.52 -11.52 -8.46
CA ASP A 218 9.05 -11.14 -7.14
C ASP A 218 10.53 -10.66 -7.22
N THR A 219 11.31 -11.27 -8.12
CA THR A 219 12.70 -10.94 -8.35
C THR A 219 12.91 -10.40 -9.75
N MET A 220 13.40 -9.16 -9.85
CA MET A 220 13.78 -8.52 -11.11
C MET A 220 15.26 -8.79 -11.41
N ASN A 221 15.51 -9.53 -12.48
CA ASN A 221 16.83 -9.83 -13.02
C ASN A 221 17.21 -8.89 -14.19
N ALA A 222 16.21 -8.40 -14.94
CA ALA A 222 16.39 -7.46 -16.05
C ALA A 222 15.19 -6.51 -16.21
N SER A 223 15.37 -5.44 -17.00
CA SER A 223 14.26 -4.53 -17.34
C SER A 223 13.17 -5.21 -18.18
N THR A 224 13.43 -6.39 -18.77
CA THR A 224 12.49 -7.14 -19.63
C THR A 224 11.53 -8.08 -18.91
N ASP A 225 11.56 -8.13 -17.59
CA ASP A 225 10.85 -9.14 -16.79
C ASP A 225 9.34 -8.92 -16.66
N CYS A 226 8.72 -8.23 -17.62
CA CYS A 226 7.28 -8.08 -17.68
C CYS A 226 6.60 -9.44 -17.92
N LEU A 227 5.81 -9.90 -16.94
CA LEU A 227 5.06 -11.14 -17.06
C LEU A 227 3.77 -10.96 -17.87
N ALA A 228 3.06 -9.86 -17.62
CA ALA A 228 1.87 -9.48 -18.37
C ALA A 228 1.63 -7.98 -18.31
N ALA A 229 0.91 -7.46 -19.29
CA ALA A 229 0.42 -6.10 -19.28
C ALA A 229 -0.96 -6.02 -19.94
N GLN A 230 -1.81 -5.17 -19.39
CA GLN A 230 -3.14 -4.94 -19.90
C GLN A 230 -3.39 -3.44 -20.03
N ALA A 231 -3.68 -3.01 -21.25
CA ALA A 231 -4.01 -1.62 -21.54
C ALA A 231 -5.26 -1.20 -20.76
N SER A 232 -5.29 0.08 -20.38
CA SER A 232 -6.48 0.73 -19.81
C SER A 232 -7.62 0.70 -20.82
N PRO A 233 -8.89 0.75 -20.38
CA PRO A 233 -10.04 0.63 -21.28
C PRO A 233 -10.06 1.73 -22.37
N ILE A 234 -9.53 2.92 -22.06
CA ILE A 234 -9.31 4.00 -23.04
C ILE A 234 -7.85 4.46 -22.92
N PRO A 235 -6.90 3.83 -23.64
CA PRO A 235 -5.46 4.02 -23.39
C PRO A 235 -4.96 5.47 -23.50
N ALA A 236 -5.63 6.32 -24.29
CA ALA A 236 -5.26 7.72 -24.47
C ALA A 236 -5.61 8.59 -23.26
N THR A 237 -6.68 8.28 -22.52
CA THR A 237 -7.30 9.23 -21.57
C THR A 237 -7.68 8.63 -20.22
N ALA A 238 -7.78 7.31 -20.08
CA ALA A 238 -8.06 6.64 -18.82
C ALA A 238 -6.75 6.39 -18.05
N PHE A 239 -6.33 7.34 -17.22
CA PHE A 239 -5.11 7.25 -16.42
C PHE A 239 -5.39 6.45 -15.14
N PRO A 240 -4.67 5.34 -14.86
CA PRO A 240 -4.87 4.59 -13.63
C PRO A 240 -4.31 5.36 -12.42
N THR A 241 -5.12 5.54 -11.39
CA THR A 241 -4.79 6.38 -10.22
C THR A 241 -4.77 5.62 -8.89
N ALA A 242 -5.64 4.62 -8.74
CA ALA A 242 -5.74 3.80 -7.55
C ALA A 242 -5.99 2.34 -7.94
N MET A 243 -5.57 1.40 -7.09
CA MET A 243 -5.81 -0.03 -7.27
C MET A 243 -6.21 -0.67 -5.95
N ALA A 244 -7.03 -1.72 -6.02
CA ALA A 244 -7.25 -2.65 -4.93
C ALA A 244 -7.27 -4.08 -5.48
N TYR A 245 -6.54 -4.99 -4.82
CA TYR A 245 -6.55 -6.40 -5.15
C TYR A 245 -7.43 -7.16 -4.16
N ILE A 246 -8.29 -8.01 -4.71
CA ILE A 246 -9.25 -8.84 -3.99
C ILE A 246 -8.87 -10.28 -4.27
N THR A 247 -8.34 -10.97 -3.26
CA THR A 247 -7.99 -12.38 -3.45
C THR A 247 -9.24 -13.25 -3.36
N ASP A 248 -9.37 -14.23 -4.26
CA ASP A 248 -10.45 -15.20 -4.15
C ASP A 248 -10.26 -16.08 -2.91
N ALA A 249 -11.37 -16.33 -2.21
CA ALA A 249 -11.41 -17.15 -0.99
C ALA A 249 -10.97 -18.60 -1.24
N GLY A 250 -10.97 -19.07 -2.50
CA GLY A 250 -10.62 -20.44 -2.88
C GLY A 250 -9.13 -20.73 -3.04
N GLY A 251 -8.23 -19.74 -2.91
CA GLY A 251 -6.78 -19.96 -2.90
C GLY A 251 -6.15 -20.45 -4.22
N ALA A 252 -6.91 -20.55 -5.32
CA ALA A 252 -6.48 -21.18 -6.57
C ALA A 252 -5.57 -20.32 -7.47
N GLY A 253 -4.86 -19.33 -6.92
CA GLY A 253 -3.99 -18.45 -7.69
C GLY A 253 -4.74 -17.55 -8.68
N VAL A 254 -6.03 -17.27 -8.42
CA VAL A 254 -6.82 -16.29 -9.17
C VAL A 254 -7.35 -15.25 -8.20
N GLY A 255 -7.38 -13.99 -8.63
CA GLY A 255 -8.04 -12.92 -7.90
C GLY A 255 -8.51 -11.79 -8.81
N HIS A 256 -9.09 -10.78 -8.20
CA HIS A 256 -9.69 -9.65 -8.89
C HIS A 256 -8.94 -8.36 -8.59
N LEU A 257 -8.57 -7.64 -9.63
CA LEU A 257 -7.95 -6.32 -9.52
C LEU A 257 -8.96 -5.25 -9.92
N LEU A 258 -9.27 -4.36 -8.98
CA LEU A 258 -9.97 -3.11 -9.25
C LEU A 258 -8.96 -2.02 -9.55
N VAL A 259 -9.22 -1.24 -10.59
CA VAL A 259 -8.37 -0.11 -10.99
C VAL A 259 -9.23 1.11 -11.22
N ALA A 260 -9.01 2.16 -10.43
CA ALA A 260 -9.63 3.44 -10.73
C ALA A 260 -8.90 4.12 -11.88
N TYR A 261 -9.67 4.59 -12.85
CA TYR A 261 -9.21 5.44 -13.93
C TYR A 261 -9.80 6.82 -13.76
N SER A 262 -8.99 7.85 -13.97
CA SER A 262 -9.43 9.24 -13.89
C SER A 262 -8.92 10.06 -15.06
N SER A 263 -9.71 11.06 -15.43
CA SER A 263 -9.46 11.89 -16.59
C SER A 263 -10.26 13.19 -16.54
N SER A 264 -9.83 14.20 -17.27
CA SER A 264 -10.67 15.33 -17.66
C SER A 264 -11.82 14.93 -18.60
N THR A 265 -11.73 13.75 -19.25
CA THR A 265 -12.79 13.22 -20.13
C THR A 265 -13.76 12.35 -19.34
N ALA A 266 -15.04 12.72 -19.28
CA ALA A 266 -16.05 12.04 -18.46
C ALA A 266 -16.09 10.51 -18.70
N GLY A 267 -16.09 10.05 -19.96
CA GLY A 267 -16.13 8.62 -20.31
C GLY A 267 -14.90 7.80 -19.91
N SER A 268 -13.84 8.43 -19.41
CA SER A 268 -12.62 7.78 -18.91
C SER A 268 -12.55 7.71 -17.37
N ASN A 269 -13.56 8.24 -16.67
CA ASN A 269 -13.67 8.16 -15.21
C ASN A 269 -14.53 6.95 -14.83
N LEU A 270 -13.87 5.88 -14.40
CA LEU A 270 -14.52 4.62 -14.04
C LEU A 270 -13.63 3.80 -13.12
N VAL A 271 -14.20 2.79 -12.46
CA VAL A 271 -13.43 1.71 -11.84
C VAL A 271 -13.48 0.52 -12.77
N GLY A 272 -12.34 0.17 -13.36
CA GLY A 272 -12.18 -1.02 -14.18
C GLY A 272 -11.91 -2.24 -13.33
N GLN A 273 -12.16 -3.42 -13.90
CA GLN A 273 -11.96 -4.68 -13.19
C GLN A 273 -11.37 -5.78 -14.06
N TYR A 274 -10.40 -6.48 -13.46
CA TYR A 274 -9.58 -7.47 -14.12
C TYR A 274 -9.55 -8.76 -13.31
N THR A 275 -9.46 -9.88 -14.02
CA THR A 275 -9.09 -11.16 -13.43
C THR A 275 -7.58 -11.31 -13.57
N VAL A 276 -6.91 -11.65 -12.47
CA VAL A 276 -5.48 -11.91 -12.45
C VAL A 276 -5.29 -13.38 -12.14
N ASP A 277 -4.68 -14.09 -13.09
CA ASP A 277 -4.22 -15.45 -12.86
C ASP A 277 -2.73 -15.40 -12.49
N GLU A 278 -2.48 -15.61 -11.20
CA GLU A 278 -1.16 -15.61 -10.59
C GLU A 278 -0.28 -16.76 -11.09
N THR A 279 -0.86 -17.85 -11.59
CA THR A 279 -0.13 -19.04 -12.06
C THR A 279 0.17 -18.94 -13.53
N ALA A 280 -0.84 -18.60 -14.34
CA ALA A 280 -0.70 -18.41 -15.78
C ALA A 280 -0.02 -17.08 -16.14
N ASN A 281 0.21 -16.20 -15.16
CA ASN A 281 0.77 -14.86 -15.36
C ASN A 281 -0.06 -14.03 -16.33
N THR A 282 -1.38 -13.94 -16.11
CA THR A 282 -2.25 -13.17 -17.01
C THR A 282 -3.05 -12.11 -16.26
N ILE A 283 -3.32 -11.00 -16.96
CA ILE A 283 -4.27 -9.98 -16.54
C ILE A 283 -5.32 -9.88 -17.64
N THR A 284 -6.55 -10.30 -17.34
CA THR A 284 -7.63 -10.34 -18.33
C THR A 284 -8.75 -9.41 -17.91
N PRO A 285 -9.20 -8.48 -18.78
CA PRO A 285 -10.35 -7.65 -18.48
C PRO A 285 -11.61 -8.53 -18.36
N SER A 286 -12.45 -8.23 -17.38
CA SER A 286 -13.73 -8.94 -17.26
C SER A 286 -14.69 -8.51 -18.37
N ALA A 287 -14.90 -9.40 -19.34
CA ALA A 287 -15.88 -9.39 -20.44
C ALA A 287 -16.10 -8.06 -21.20
N ALA A 288 -16.02 -8.14 -22.53
CA ALA A 288 -15.79 -7.06 -23.47
C ALA A 288 -16.83 -5.91 -23.51
N THR A 289 -18.04 -6.06 -22.96
CA THR A 289 -19.11 -5.07 -23.16
C THR A 289 -19.13 -3.93 -22.17
N ASN A 290 -18.44 -3.99 -21.02
CA ASN A 290 -18.39 -2.83 -20.12
C ASN A 290 -17.09 -2.59 -19.36
N HIS A 291 -16.18 -3.56 -19.16
CA HIS A 291 -14.87 -3.42 -18.46
C HIS A 291 -14.89 -2.78 -17.05
N ALA A 292 -15.98 -2.15 -16.65
CA ALA A 292 -16.16 -1.28 -15.51
C ALA A 292 -16.91 -2.04 -14.43
N ALA A 293 -16.32 -2.10 -13.25
CA ALA A 293 -17.04 -2.45 -12.03
C ALA A 293 -17.97 -1.30 -11.60
N PHE A 294 -17.64 -0.05 -11.94
CA PHE A 294 -18.47 1.12 -11.66
C PHE A 294 -18.18 2.26 -12.63
N ALA A 295 -19.21 2.96 -13.10
CA ALA A 295 -19.09 4.14 -13.95
C ALA A 295 -20.22 5.14 -13.65
N ASN A 296 -19.98 6.09 -12.75
CA ASN A 296 -20.86 7.23 -12.52
C ASN A 296 -20.02 8.42 -12.03
N VAL A 297 -19.85 9.41 -12.90
CA VAL A 297 -19.02 10.60 -12.65
C VAL A 297 -19.59 11.54 -11.59
N GLY A 298 -20.87 11.42 -11.27
CA GLY A 298 -21.50 12.15 -10.17
C GLY A 298 -21.21 11.54 -8.79
N VAL A 299 -20.62 10.34 -8.75
CA VAL A 299 -20.22 9.64 -7.51
C VAL A 299 -18.70 9.52 -7.41
N LEU A 300 -18.04 9.19 -8.52
CA LEU A 300 -16.58 9.05 -8.59
C LEU A 300 -15.98 9.91 -9.71
N ASN A 301 -15.08 10.81 -9.34
CA ASN A 301 -14.38 11.70 -10.27
C ASN A 301 -13.02 12.07 -9.69
N GLY A 302 -11.96 11.88 -10.47
CA GLY A 302 -10.60 12.12 -10.00
C GLY A 302 -10.27 11.27 -8.77
N VAL A 303 -10.55 9.98 -8.83
CA VAL A 303 -10.24 9.04 -7.74
C VAL A 303 -8.73 9.04 -7.49
N THR A 304 -8.32 9.08 -6.22
CA THR A 304 -6.91 9.18 -5.84
C THR A 304 -6.43 8.05 -4.96
N ALA A 305 -7.33 7.39 -4.23
CA ALA A 305 -7.00 6.26 -3.37
C ALA A 305 -8.16 5.26 -3.31
N MET A 306 -7.83 3.99 -3.10
CA MET A 306 -8.78 2.89 -2.99
C MET A 306 -8.23 1.84 -2.04
N THR A 307 -9.09 1.23 -1.22
CA THR A 307 -8.75 0.05 -0.42
C THR A 307 -9.93 -0.91 -0.34
N TYR A 308 -9.63 -2.19 -0.17
CA TYR A 308 -10.61 -3.25 0.03
C TYR A 308 -10.54 -3.77 1.47
N ASP A 309 -11.69 -3.93 2.13
CA ASP A 309 -11.82 -4.64 3.40
C ASP A 309 -12.18 -6.10 3.14
N SER A 310 -11.21 -7.00 3.25
CA SER A 310 -11.44 -8.44 3.12
C SER A 310 -12.33 -9.05 4.19
N THR A 311 -12.50 -8.36 5.33
CA THR A 311 -13.34 -8.85 6.43
C THR A 311 -14.83 -8.56 6.19
N THR A 312 -15.14 -7.41 5.58
CA THR A 312 -16.53 -6.97 5.36
C THR A 312 -16.96 -7.01 3.89
N GLY A 313 -16.02 -7.17 2.97
CA GLY A 313 -16.27 -7.14 1.53
C GLY A 313 -16.51 -5.75 0.97
N TYR A 314 -16.24 -4.68 1.74
CA TYR A 314 -16.41 -3.30 1.29
C TYR A 314 -15.17 -2.77 0.56
N VAL A 315 -15.40 -1.90 -0.42
CA VAL A 315 -14.37 -1.10 -1.08
C VAL A 315 -14.60 0.35 -0.72
N TYR A 316 -13.55 1.01 -0.25
CA TYR A 316 -13.55 2.45 0.05
C TYR A 316 -12.76 3.18 -1.04
N ILE A 317 -13.35 4.24 -1.59
CA ILE A 317 -12.77 4.98 -2.71
C ILE A 317 -12.77 6.48 -2.38
N ALA A 318 -11.60 7.10 -2.39
CA ALA A 318 -11.47 8.54 -2.18
C ALA A 318 -11.53 9.29 -3.51
N ASN A 319 -12.40 10.28 -3.59
CA ASN A 319 -12.34 11.33 -4.59
C ASN A 319 -11.24 12.32 -4.22
N GLY A 320 -10.41 12.71 -5.18
CA GLY A 320 -9.48 13.83 -5.04
C GLY A 320 -9.86 15.06 -5.85
N SER A 321 -10.92 14.95 -6.67
CA SER A 321 -11.40 16.08 -7.47
C SER A 321 -12.11 17.12 -6.61
N THR A 322 -11.86 18.40 -6.91
CA THR A 322 -12.63 19.52 -6.35
C THR A 322 -14.12 19.44 -6.70
N ALA A 323 -14.48 18.81 -7.82
CA ALA A 323 -15.87 18.67 -8.26
C ALA A 323 -16.73 17.80 -7.35
N LEU A 324 -16.11 16.87 -6.61
CA LEU A 324 -16.78 15.96 -5.68
C LEU A 324 -16.30 16.13 -4.23
N SER A 325 -15.81 17.32 -3.88
CA SER A 325 -15.56 17.72 -2.49
C SER A 325 -14.68 16.74 -1.67
N ASN A 326 -13.74 16.04 -2.32
CA ASN A 326 -12.82 15.09 -1.67
C ASN A 326 -13.49 14.03 -0.76
N THR A 327 -14.67 13.56 -1.13
CA THR A 327 -15.40 12.56 -0.33
C THR A 327 -14.76 11.17 -0.38
N ILE A 328 -15.11 10.34 0.59
CA ILE A 328 -14.87 8.89 0.53
C ILE A 328 -16.20 8.19 0.31
N GLU A 329 -16.26 7.37 -0.73
CA GLU A 329 -17.40 6.54 -1.07
C GLU A 329 -17.18 5.10 -0.58
N LYS A 330 -18.26 4.41 -0.22
CA LYS A 330 -18.25 3.00 0.22
C LYS A 330 -19.06 2.17 -0.76
N PHE A 331 -18.52 1.01 -1.14
CA PHE A 331 -19.14 0.10 -2.10
C PHE A 331 -19.12 -1.33 -1.56
N THR A 332 -20.11 -2.14 -1.92
CA THR A 332 -19.98 -3.60 -1.89
C THR A 332 -19.35 -4.08 -3.19
N TYR A 333 -18.55 -5.14 -3.11
CA TYR A 333 -18.04 -5.85 -4.29
C TYR A 333 -18.71 -7.22 -4.41
N SER A 334 -19.21 -7.53 -5.60
CA SER A 334 -19.74 -8.86 -5.94
C SER A 334 -18.71 -9.60 -6.79
N ALA A 335 -18.12 -10.69 -6.29
CA ALA A 335 -17.17 -11.49 -7.06
C ALA A 335 -17.83 -12.20 -8.26
N THR A 336 -19.13 -12.52 -8.16
CA THR A 336 -19.88 -13.21 -9.22
C THR A 336 -20.10 -12.32 -10.44
N THR A 337 -20.61 -11.11 -10.21
CA THR A 337 -20.89 -10.15 -11.29
C THR A 337 -19.70 -9.24 -11.57
N LYS A 338 -18.72 -9.24 -10.66
CA LYS A 338 -17.53 -8.40 -10.65
C LYS A 338 -17.84 -6.90 -10.73
N THR A 339 -18.93 -6.50 -10.10
CA THR A 339 -19.43 -5.11 -10.07
C THR A 339 -19.32 -4.52 -8.66
N LEU A 340 -19.25 -3.19 -8.59
CA LEU A 340 -19.36 -2.43 -7.36
C LEU A 340 -20.77 -1.84 -7.25
N THR A 341 -21.34 -1.87 -6.04
CA THR A 341 -22.61 -1.21 -5.73
C THR A 341 -22.41 -0.23 -4.60
N ARG A 342 -22.75 1.04 -4.82
CA ARG A 342 -22.60 2.10 -3.82
C ARG A 342 -23.47 1.79 -2.60
N VAL A 343 -22.91 1.96 -1.42
CA VAL A 343 -23.61 1.82 -0.14
C VAL A 343 -24.14 3.19 0.28
N GLY A 344 -25.47 3.31 0.40
CA GLY A 344 -26.12 4.57 0.77
C GLY A 344 -26.27 5.56 -0.39
N SER A 345 -27.02 6.64 -0.14
CA SER A 345 -27.24 7.75 -1.07
C SER A 345 -26.26 8.91 -0.87
N SER A 346 -25.69 9.03 0.32
CA SER A 346 -24.63 9.98 0.66
C SER A 346 -23.26 9.30 0.66
N SER A 347 -22.20 10.10 0.58
CA SER A 347 -20.82 9.63 0.78
C SER A 347 -20.66 8.99 2.15
N PHE A 348 -19.74 8.03 2.25
CA PHE A 348 -19.37 7.42 3.53
C PHE A 348 -18.69 8.44 4.43
N ALA A 349 -17.71 9.18 3.91
CA ALA A 349 -17.14 10.35 4.59
C ALA A 349 -17.29 11.58 3.70
N GLY A 350 -17.81 12.66 4.27
CA GLY A 350 -17.98 13.96 3.60
C GLY A 350 -16.67 14.74 3.48
N GLU A 351 -16.73 15.93 2.86
CA GLU A 351 -15.58 16.83 2.82
C GLU A 351 -15.18 17.26 4.24
N THR A 352 -13.88 17.22 4.52
CA THR A 352 -13.32 17.84 5.73
C THR A 352 -12.05 18.61 5.40
N ILE A 353 -11.72 19.60 6.22
CA ILE A 353 -10.43 20.31 6.13
C ILE A 353 -9.24 19.40 6.43
N ASN A 354 -9.47 18.23 7.03
CA ASN A 354 -8.43 17.29 7.47
C ASN A 354 -8.20 16.14 6.47
N SER A 355 -8.85 16.13 5.31
CA SER A 355 -8.79 14.99 4.39
C SER A 355 -8.94 15.38 2.92
N ARG A 356 -8.48 16.56 2.51
CA ARG A 356 -8.45 16.94 1.10
C ARG A 356 -7.28 16.26 0.40
N CYS A 357 -7.47 15.85 -0.85
CA CYS A 357 -6.42 15.21 -1.67
C CYS A 357 -5.85 13.93 -0.99
N ILE A 358 -6.73 12.97 -0.68
CA ILE A 358 -6.33 11.70 -0.05
C ILE A 358 -5.50 10.90 -1.05
N ASN A 359 -4.23 10.64 -0.73
CA ASN A 359 -3.32 9.85 -1.56
C ASN A 359 -3.08 8.44 -1.00
N SER A 360 -3.61 8.08 0.16
CA SER A 360 -3.59 6.68 0.60
C SER A 360 -4.77 6.38 1.49
N LEU A 361 -5.36 5.21 1.28
CA LEU A 361 -6.38 4.60 2.13
C LEU A 361 -5.90 3.21 2.52
N PHE A 362 -6.03 2.86 3.79
CA PHE A 362 -5.78 1.51 4.27
C PHE A 362 -6.56 1.24 5.55
N LEU A 363 -6.71 -0.03 5.90
CA LEU A 363 -7.40 -0.47 7.10
C LEU A 363 -6.37 -0.95 8.12
N ALA A 364 -6.54 -0.54 9.36
CA ALA A 364 -5.69 -0.97 10.47
C ALA A 364 -6.44 -0.87 11.80
N ASN A 365 -5.93 -1.55 12.82
CA ASN A 365 -6.38 -1.44 14.21
C ASN A 365 -5.91 -0.11 14.82
#